data_AF-A0A9D1SHX0-F1
#
_entry.id   AF-A0A9D1SHX0-F1
#
_cell.length_a   1.000
_cell.length_b   1.000
_cell.length_c   1.000
_cell.angle_alpha   90.00
_cell.angle_beta   90.00
_cell.angle_gamma   90.00
#
_symmetry.space_group_name_H-M   'P 1'
#
loop_
_entity.id
_entity.type
_entity.pdbx_description
1 polymer ?
#
loop_
_entity_poly.entity_id
_entity_poly.type
_entity_poly.pdbx_seq_one_letter_code
_entity_poly.pdbx_strand_id
1 'polypeptide(L)'
;HRRGSQNLAWGNKSIDWTEHDGFYTQTEIKEIVAYAARRNIMIVPEIDMPAHMGAAIASYPWLSCGNVHMQVPIVHGGTPETNGVGDIIACAGKETTYQFIYDVIDELAPLFPAPYFHIGGDEAPKKEWKKCPYCQKTISELGLKDEEELQGYFNNKIAVYLQRKGKRMIGWNEILKAKNLENSVIAEYWTPTNDPEVQDYLEQGKNVIIAKHQAFYFDMPYAQNRLRTTYEFTPEKYGIKAAQEGNMGVEGTLWTEWVSSDERIWFQLFPRMQALSEVAWTDEKLRHYRDFAKRLKRMLPLFDKMGLGYCPVSMWNAKNPFKRAKTMHAFYKKNAHIEFNRAVLIQKRRRYKF
;
A
#
# COMPACT_ATOMS: atom_id res chain seq x y z
N HIS A 1 2.66 21.56 -2.65
CA HIS A 1 3.16 21.43 -1.28
C HIS A 1 1.98 21.18 -0.34
N ARG A 2 2.20 20.51 0.79
CA ARG A 2 1.21 20.44 1.88
C ARG A 2 1.67 21.36 3.02
N ARG A 3 0.73 22.09 3.63
CA ARG A 3 1.01 23.12 4.66
C ARG A 3 1.30 22.57 6.06
N GLY A 4 1.41 21.26 6.19
CA GLY A 4 1.53 20.57 7.47
C GLY A 4 1.22 19.09 7.35
N SER A 5 1.30 18.37 8.47
CA SER A 5 1.02 16.94 8.55
C SER A 5 0.56 16.56 9.95
N GLN A 6 -0.41 15.67 10.04
CA GLN A 6 -0.78 15.04 11.29
C GLN A 6 0.43 14.30 11.85
N ASN A 7 0.68 14.48 13.14
CA ASN A 7 1.85 13.94 13.81
C ASN A 7 1.43 12.94 14.90
N LEU A 8 2.38 12.10 15.30
CA LEU A 8 2.37 11.18 16.41
C LEU A 8 1.57 9.90 16.23
N ALA A 9 0.28 9.93 15.88
CA ALA A 9 -0.52 8.70 15.75
C ALA A 9 -1.88 8.94 15.09
N TRP A 10 -2.51 7.87 14.58
CA TRP A 10 -3.86 7.87 14.01
C TRP A 10 -4.92 8.54 14.90
N GLY A 11 -4.89 8.27 16.21
CA GLY A 11 -5.83 8.86 17.17
C GLY A 11 -5.45 10.25 17.69
N ASN A 12 -4.36 10.84 17.20
CA ASN A 12 -3.87 12.14 17.65
C ASN A 12 -4.16 13.22 16.60
N LYS A 13 -4.82 14.29 16.98
CA LYS A 13 -5.19 15.40 16.06
C LYS A 13 -4.14 16.52 16.00
N SER A 14 -2.98 16.33 16.64
CA SER A 14 -1.87 17.28 16.57
C SER A 14 -1.36 17.38 15.14
N ILE A 15 -1.24 18.62 14.66
CA ILE A 15 -0.67 18.95 13.37
C ILE A 15 0.71 19.57 13.59
N ASP A 16 1.70 19.04 12.89
CA ASP A 16 2.96 19.73 12.63
C ASP A 16 2.74 20.65 11.42
N TRP A 17 2.90 21.96 11.60
CA TRP A 17 2.69 22.95 10.54
C TRP A 17 3.94 23.21 9.69
N THR A 18 4.95 22.36 9.82
CA THR A 18 6.09 22.36 8.89
C THR A 18 5.58 22.01 7.50
N GLU A 19 5.84 22.89 6.54
CA GLU A 19 5.47 22.66 5.15
C GLU A 19 6.35 21.56 4.54
N HIS A 20 5.76 20.75 3.67
CA HIS A 20 6.45 19.67 2.98
C HIS A 20 6.13 19.66 1.48
N ASP A 21 7.17 19.48 0.68
CA ASP A 21 7.12 19.26 -0.76
C ASP A 21 8.24 18.31 -1.21
N GLY A 22 8.27 18.03 -2.51
CA GLY A 22 9.19 17.11 -3.14
C GLY A 22 8.50 16.27 -4.22
N PHE A 23 9.23 15.94 -5.27
CA PHE A 23 8.82 15.02 -6.32
C PHE A 23 10.07 14.49 -7.02
N TYR A 24 9.94 13.37 -7.71
CA TYR A 24 10.98 12.88 -8.61
C TYR A 24 10.72 13.43 -10.01
N THR A 25 11.73 14.03 -10.63
CA THR A 25 11.73 14.36 -12.05
C THR A 25 11.74 13.08 -12.88
N GLN A 26 11.30 13.16 -14.14
CA GLN A 26 11.37 12.01 -15.04
C GLN A 26 12.81 11.46 -15.23
N THR A 27 13.82 12.33 -15.13
CA THR A 27 15.24 11.93 -15.19
C THR A 27 15.64 11.11 -13.97
N GLU A 28 15.27 11.55 -12.76
CA GLU A 28 15.52 10.80 -11.52
C GLU A 28 14.77 9.46 -11.53
N ILE A 29 13.53 9.43 -12.01
CA ILE A 29 12.77 8.18 -12.18
C ILE A 29 13.52 7.22 -13.11
N LYS A 30 13.99 7.69 -14.27
CA LYS A 30 14.78 6.86 -15.21
C LYS A 30 16.05 6.33 -14.56
N GLU A 31 16.73 7.13 -13.74
CA GLU A 31 17.91 6.70 -13.00
C GLU A 31 17.57 5.58 -12.00
N ILE A 32 16.50 5.76 -11.21
CA ILE A 32 16.01 4.76 -10.24
C ILE A 32 15.68 3.45 -10.96
N VAL A 33 14.90 3.53 -12.05
CA VAL A 33 14.52 2.37 -12.87
C VAL A 33 15.76 1.66 -13.42
N ALA A 34 16.73 2.40 -13.97
CA ALA A 34 17.96 1.82 -14.48
C ALA A 34 18.82 1.18 -13.38
N TYR A 35 18.88 1.79 -12.20
CA TYR A 35 19.61 1.26 -11.06
C TYR A 35 19.01 -0.05 -10.53
N ALA A 36 17.67 -0.12 -10.47
CA ALA A 36 16.92 -1.31 -10.08
C ALA A 36 17.07 -2.43 -11.12
N ALA A 37 16.99 -2.10 -12.41
CA ALA A 37 17.15 -3.06 -13.50
C ALA A 37 18.52 -3.77 -13.47
N ARG A 38 19.61 -3.05 -13.16
CA ARG A 38 20.95 -3.65 -12.96
C ARG A 38 21.02 -4.66 -11.82
N ARG A 39 19.97 -4.77 -10.99
CA ARG A 39 19.84 -5.70 -9.87
C ARG A 39 18.70 -6.69 -10.07
N ASN A 40 18.17 -6.80 -11.29
CA ASN A 40 17.01 -7.63 -11.63
C ASN A 40 15.76 -7.27 -10.81
N ILE A 41 15.63 -6.00 -10.41
CA ILE A 41 14.44 -5.46 -9.74
C ILE A 41 13.65 -4.66 -10.77
N MET A 42 12.40 -5.07 -10.97
CA MET A 42 11.43 -4.36 -11.82
C MET A 42 10.68 -3.34 -10.97
N ILE A 43 10.64 -2.09 -11.42
CA ILE A 43 9.85 -1.02 -10.80
C ILE A 43 8.49 -0.95 -11.50
N VAL A 44 7.42 -1.18 -10.76
CA VAL A 44 6.03 -1.00 -11.21
C VAL A 44 5.52 0.31 -10.62
N PRO A 45 5.05 1.27 -11.43
CA PRO A 45 4.48 2.51 -10.92
C PRO A 45 3.06 2.29 -10.39
N GLU A 46 2.70 3.04 -9.34
CA GLU A 46 1.33 3.19 -8.87
C GLU A 46 0.88 4.65 -9.01
N ILE A 47 -0.29 4.86 -9.61
CA ILE A 47 -1.00 6.13 -9.59
C ILE A 47 -2.41 5.87 -9.07
N ASP A 48 -2.64 6.18 -7.80
CA ASP A 48 -3.87 5.83 -7.12
C ASP A 48 -5.08 6.64 -7.62
N MET A 49 -6.12 5.91 -7.99
CA MET A 49 -7.38 6.42 -8.53
C MET A 49 -8.51 5.38 -8.34
N PRO A 50 -9.78 5.81 -8.24
CA PRO A 50 -10.26 7.18 -8.26
C PRO A 50 -10.21 7.89 -6.90
N ALA A 51 -9.93 7.16 -5.82
CA ALA A 51 -9.69 7.72 -4.48
C ALA A 51 -8.23 8.13 -4.31
N HIS A 52 -7.87 8.63 -3.13
CA HIS A 52 -6.52 9.12 -2.79
C HIS A 52 -5.97 10.23 -3.71
N MET A 53 -6.80 10.79 -4.60
CA MET A 53 -6.46 11.86 -5.53
C MET A 53 -6.44 13.26 -4.89
N GLY A 54 -6.31 13.37 -3.55
CA GLY A 54 -6.42 14.63 -2.83
C GLY A 54 -5.42 15.71 -3.28
N ALA A 55 -4.18 15.32 -3.61
CA ALA A 55 -3.19 16.24 -4.15
C ALA A 55 -3.52 16.67 -5.60
N ALA A 56 -4.01 15.74 -6.43
CA ALA A 56 -4.42 16.02 -7.80
C ALA A 56 -5.64 16.95 -7.84
N ILE A 57 -6.67 16.69 -7.03
CA ILE A 57 -7.88 17.50 -6.94
C ILE A 57 -7.59 18.89 -6.36
N ALA A 58 -6.70 19.02 -5.37
CA ALA A 58 -6.26 20.34 -4.90
C ALA A 58 -5.59 21.17 -6.01
N SER A 59 -4.90 20.52 -6.95
CA SER A 59 -4.22 21.17 -8.08
C SER A 59 -5.18 21.41 -9.26
N TYR A 60 -6.11 20.49 -9.48
CA TYR A 60 -7.08 20.47 -10.57
C TYR A 60 -8.49 20.20 -10.00
N PRO A 61 -9.16 21.23 -9.40
CA PRO A 61 -10.45 21.07 -8.72
C PRO A 61 -11.51 20.36 -9.57
N TRP A 62 -11.48 20.57 -10.88
CA TRP A 62 -12.42 20.03 -11.85
C TRP A 62 -12.42 18.50 -11.98
N LEU A 63 -11.39 17.82 -11.46
CA LEU A 63 -11.33 16.36 -11.36
C LEU A 63 -12.40 15.79 -10.42
N SER A 64 -12.83 16.54 -9.41
CA SER A 64 -13.90 16.12 -8.50
C SER A 64 -15.30 16.29 -9.12
N CYS A 65 -16.31 15.61 -8.57
CA CYS A 65 -17.71 15.74 -9.04
C CYS A 65 -18.20 17.19 -9.07
N GLY A 66 -17.91 17.96 -8.00
CA GLY A 66 -18.43 19.30 -7.78
C GLY A 66 -17.44 20.44 -8.03
N ASN A 67 -16.31 20.19 -8.70
CA ASN A 67 -15.23 21.18 -8.86
C ASN A 67 -14.75 21.75 -7.52
N VAL A 68 -14.62 20.87 -6.52
CA VAL A 68 -14.27 21.20 -5.13
C VAL A 68 -12.89 21.83 -5.08
N HIS A 69 -12.84 23.09 -4.65
CA HIS A 69 -11.60 23.78 -4.35
C HIS A 69 -11.17 23.41 -2.92
N MET A 70 -10.00 22.79 -2.82
CA MET A 70 -9.48 22.28 -1.55
C MET A 70 -7.97 22.46 -1.48
N GLN A 71 -7.45 22.39 -0.26
CA GLN A 71 -6.01 22.32 0.00
C GLN A 71 -5.57 20.85 0.05
N VAL A 72 -4.29 20.58 -0.22
CA VAL A 72 -3.73 19.23 -0.07
C VAL A 72 -4.02 18.73 1.36
N PRO A 73 -4.63 17.54 1.54
CA PRO A 73 -4.94 17.01 2.86
C PRO A 73 -3.70 16.87 3.73
N ILE A 74 -3.83 17.24 5.01
CA ILE A 74 -2.75 17.17 6.02
C ILE A 74 -3.04 16.16 7.13
N VAL A 75 -4.17 15.45 7.06
CA VAL A 75 -4.59 14.43 8.04
C VAL A 75 -4.61 13.07 7.36
N HIS A 76 -4.08 12.06 8.04
CA HIS A 76 -3.98 10.69 7.53
C HIS A 76 -5.25 9.89 7.84
N GLY A 77 -5.67 9.06 6.88
CA GLY A 77 -6.76 8.10 7.04
C GLY A 77 -8.17 8.65 6.82
N GLY A 78 -9.03 7.79 6.28
CA GLY A 78 -10.47 8.01 6.26
C GLY A 78 -11.09 7.62 7.59
N THR A 79 -11.53 8.58 8.40
CA THR A 79 -12.50 8.28 9.46
C THR A 79 -13.77 9.10 9.23
N PRO A 80 -14.93 8.65 9.72
CA PRO A 80 -16.17 9.44 9.67
C PRO A 80 -16.04 10.82 10.32
N GLU A 81 -15.00 11.02 11.14
CA GLU A 81 -14.73 12.22 11.93
C GLU A 81 -13.72 13.18 11.25
N THR A 82 -13.05 12.78 10.15
CA THR A 82 -11.97 13.57 9.52
C THR A 82 -12.43 14.55 8.43
N ASN A 83 -13.69 15.00 8.41
CA ASN A 83 -14.16 16.05 7.49
C ASN A 83 -13.71 15.84 6.02
N GLY A 84 -13.85 14.61 5.50
CA GLY A 84 -13.84 14.38 4.06
C GLY A 84 -12.51 14.02 3.40
N VAL A 85 -11.44 13.61 4.11
CA VAL A 85 -10.25 13.08 3.41
C VAL A 85 -10.56 11.80 2.64
N GLY A 86 -11.42 10.94 3.20
CA GLY A 86 -11.96 9.77 2.48
C GLY A 86 -12.92 10.15 1.36
N ASP A 87 -13.68 11.24 1.49
CA ASP A 87 -14.70 11.66 0.50
C ASP A 87 -14.09 12.36 -0.75
N ILE A 88 -12.76 12.47 -0.85
CA ILE A 88 -12.08 13.08 -2.00
C ILE A 88 -11.82 12.02 -3.07
N ILE A 89 -12.72 11.99 -4.05
CA ILE A 89 -12.72 11.04 -5.14
C ILE A 89 -12.87 11.76 -6.48
N ALA A 90 -12.18 11.28 -7.51
CA ALA A 90 -12.36 11.77 -8.86
C ALA A 90 -13.75 11.44 -9.41
N CYS A 91 -14.23 12.29 -10.32
CA CYS A 91 -15.53 12.11 -10.96
C CYS A 91 -15.43 11.08 -12.07
N ALA A 92 -16.00 9.90 -11.85
CA ALA A 92 -16.04 8.82 -12.83
C ALA A 92 -17.01 9.08 -14.02
N GLY A 93 -17.87 10.10 -13.91
CA GLY A 93 -18.84 10.46 -14.96
C GLY A 93 -18.38 11.58 -15.91
N LYS A 94 -17.18 12.12 -15.76
CA LYS A 94 -16.65 13.20 -16.62
C LYS A 94 -15.60 12.68 -17.58
N GLU A 95 -15.77 12.92 -18.87
CA GLU A 95 -14.74 12.60 -19.89
C GLU A 95 -13.43 13.36 -19.65
N THR A 96 -13.48 14.58 -19.10
CA THR A 96 -12.27 15.32 -18.74
C THR A 96 -11.42 14.61 -17.69
N THR A 97 -12.04 13.87 -16.76
CA THR A 97 -11.30 13.05 -15.78
C THR A 97 -10.51 11.96 -16.48
N TYR A 98 -11.12 11.26 -17.44
CA TYR A 98 -10.43 10.21 -18.20
C TYR A 98 -9.32 10.79 -19.06
N GLN A 99 -9.53 11.94 -19.71
CA GLN A 99 -8.48 12.60 -20.49
C GLN A 99 -7.25 12.93 -19.62
N PHE A 100 -7.45 13.51 -18.43
CA PHE A 100 -6.36 13.76 -17.48
C PHE A 100 -5.59 12.49 -17.13
N ILE A 101 -6.30 11.42 -16.80
CA ILE A 101 -5.69 10.13 -16.45
C ILE A 101 -4.88 9.58 -17.63
N TYR A 102 -5.43 9.66 -18.84
CA TYR A 102 -4.75 9.20 -20.04
C TYR A 102 -3.48 10.00 -20.34
N ASP A 103 -3.52 11.32 -20.18
CA ASP A 103 -2.35 12.18 -20.35
C ASP A 103 -1.25 11.86 -19.32
N VAL A 104 -1.63 11.64 -18.05
CA VAL A 104 -0.69 11.21 -17.00
C VAL A 104 -0.08 9.84 -17.32
N ILE A 105 -0.90 8.88 -17.76
CA ILE A 105 -0.43 7.55 -18.17
C ILE A 105 0.50 7.66 -19.39
N ASP A 106 0.21 8.55 -20.34
CA ASP A 106 1.05 8.81 -21.52
C ASP A 106 2.45 9.29 -21.14
N GLU A 107 2.55 10.15 -20.13
CA GLU A 107 3.86 10.61 -19.64
C GLU A 107 4.60 9.56 -18.83
N LEU A 108 3.89 8.80 -17.98
CA LEU A 108 4.52 7.90 -17.02
C LEU A 108 4.80 6.51 -17.58
N ALA A 109 3.88 5.89 -18.31
CA ALA A 109 4.03 4.51 -18.77
C ALA A 109 5.33 4.24 -19.56
N PRO A 110 5.85 5.17 -20.39
CA PRO A 110 7.14 5.00 -21.06
C PRO A 110 8.37 5.03 -20.14
N LEU A 111 8.26 5.62 -18.95
CA LEU A 111 9.37 5.70 -17.98
C LEU A 111 9.65 4.36 -17.31
N PHE A 112 8.65 3.46 -17.28
CA PHE A 112 8.72 2.18 -16.60
C PHE A 112 8.66 1.03 -17.62
N PRO A 113 9.74 0.28 -17.85
CA PRO A 113 9.73 -0.88 -18.74
C PRO A 113 8.80 -2.02 -18.29
N ALA A 114 8.42 -2.05 -17.01
CA ALA A 114 7.55 -3.08 -16.44
C ALA A 114 6.26 -3.25 -17.27
N PRO A 115 5.79 -4.49 -17.52
CA PRO A 115 4.56 -4.74 -18.26
C PRO A 115 3.31 -4.52 -17.39
N TYR A 116 3.45 -3.84 -16.25
CA TYR A 116 2.41 -3.63 -15.25
C TYR A 116 2.30 -2.14 -14.91
N PHE A 117 1.11 -1.73 -14.49
CA PHE A 117 0.84 -0.39 -13.99
C PHE A 117 -0.24 -0.49 -12.91
N HIS A 118 0.06 -0.09 -11.68
CA HIS A 118 -0.86 -0.12 -10.56
C HIS A 118 -1.71 1.15 -10.56
N ILE A 119 -3.02 1.03 -10.37
CA ILE A 119 -3.94 2.18 -10.36
C ILE A 119 -4.53 2.46 -8.97
N GLY A 120 -4.07 1.76 -7.94
CA GLY A 120 -4.67 1.80 -6.62
C GLY A 120 -6.06 1.19 -6.63
N GLY A 121 -7.06 1.99 -6.34
CA GLY A 121 -8.49 1.61 -6.42
C GLY A 121 -9.09 1.15 -5.10
N ASP A 122 -8.32 1.23 -4.02
CA ASP A 122 -8.74 1.02 -2.64
C ASP A 122 -9.54 2.22 -2.09
N GLU A 123 -10.23 1.96 -0.97
CA GLU A 123 -10.90 2.97 -0.16
C GLU A 123 -11.73 4.04 -0.90
N ALA A 124 -12.35 3.70 -2.04
CA ALA A 124 -13.12 4.63 -2.87
C ALA A 124 -14.60 4.75 -2.43
N PRO A 125 -14.98 5.79 -1.63
CA PRO A 125 -16.35 5.90 -1.18
C PRO A 125 -17.28 6.36 -2.30
N LYS A 126 -18.46 5.77 -2.32
CA LYS A 126 -19.46 6.01 -3.37
C LYS A 126 -20.39 7.20 -3.09
N LYS A 127 -20.24 7.85 -1.93
CA LYS A 127 -21.14 8.90 -1.45
C LYS A 127 -21.25 10.10 -2.39
N GLU A 128 -20.14 10.53 -2.98
CA GLU A 128 -20.13 11.67 -3.89
C GLU A 128 -20.67 11.29 -5.28
N TRP A 129 -20.44 10.06 -5.74
CA TRP A 129 -21.01 9.58 -7.01
C TRP A 129 -22.53 9.43 -6.96
N LYS A 130 -23.10 9.03 -5.81
CA LYS A 130 -24.56 8.97 -5.58
C LYS A 130 -25.28 10.29 -5.83
N LYS A 131 -24.61 11.41 -5.59
CA LYS A 131 -25.18 12.76 -5.72
C LYS A 131 -24.74 13.47 -7.00
N CYS A 132 -23.76 12.92 -7.71
CA CYS A 132 -23.16 13.57 -8.86
C CYS A 132 -24.01 13.34 -10.12
N PRO A 133 -24.54 14.40 -10.77
CA PRO A 133 -25.38 14.23 -11.96
C PRO A 133 -24.63 13.58 -13.12
N TYR A 134 -23.32 13.81 -13.27
CA TYR A 134 -22.51 13.16 -14.29
C TYR A 134 -22.35 11.66 -14.05
N CYS A 135 -22.11 11.25 -12.80
CA CYS A 135 -21.97 9.84 -12.42
C CYS A 135 -23.31 9.11 -12.58
N GLN A 136 -24.40 9.70 -12.06
CA GLN A 136 -25.74 9.12 -12.19
C GLN A 136 -26.21 9.05 -13.64
N LYS A 137 -25.87 10.05 -14.47
CA LYS A 137 -26.11 9.99 -15.91
C LYS A 137 -25.37 8.82 -16.56
N THR A 138 -24.08 8.63 -16.23
CA THR A 138 -23.28 7.51 -16.76
C THR A 138 -23.86 6.17 -16.35
N ILE A 139 -24.26 6.02 -15.09
CA ILE A 139 -24.94 4.80 -14.58
C ILE A 139 -26.20 4.52 -15.40
N SER A 140 -27.05 5.54 -15.60
CA SER A 140 -28.29 5.38 -16.36
C SER A 140 -28.07 5.08 -17.85
N GLU A 141 -27.13 5.76 -18.51
CA GLU A 141 -26.89 5.60 -19.95
C GLU A 141 -26.25 4.26 -20.29
N LEU A 142 -25.40 3.73 -19.40
CA LEU A 142 -24.73 2.45 -19.59
C LEU A 142 -25.49 1.27 -18.95
N GLY A 143 -26.61 1.53 -18.26
CA GLY A 143 -27.38 0.50 -17.56
C GLY A 143 -26.63 -0.17 -16.42
N LEU A 144 -25.74 0.57 -15.74
CA LEU A 144 -25.00 0.07 -14.57
C LEU A 144 -25.96 -0.04 -13.38
N LYS A 145 -25.74 -1.03 -12.53
CA LYS A 145 -26.58 -1.28 -11.35
C LYS A 145 -26.42 -0.21 -10.27
N ASP A 146 -25.19 0.20 -9.99
CA ASP A 146 -24.84 1.08 -8.89
C ASP A 146 -23.44 1.70 -9.06
N GLU A 147 -22.98 2.42 -8.05
CA GLU A 147 -21.66 3.06 -8.04
C GLU A 147 -20.47 2.09 -7.96
N GLU A 148 -20.66 0.83 -7.55
CA GLU A 148 -19.59 -0.18 -7.60
C GLU A 148 -19.37 -0.60 -9.06
N GLU A 149 -20.44 -0.82 -9.82
CA GLU A 149 -20.33 -1.05 -11.27
C GLU A 149 -19.79 0.18 -12.03
N LEU A 150 -20.06 1.40 -11.55
CA LEU A 150 -19.42 2.62 -12.06
C LEU A 150 -17.89 2.62 -11.81
N GLN A 151 -17.43 2.15 -10.64
CA GLN A 151 -15.99 1.96 -10.40
C GLN A 151 -15.41 0.94 -11.37
N GLY A 152 -16.13 -0.16 -11.62
CA GLY A 152 -15.75 -1.15 -12.61
C GLY A 152 -15.60 -0.58 -14.02
N TYR A 153 -16.57 0.22 -14.46
CA TYR A 153 -16.50 0.93 -15.73
C TYR A 153 -15.27 1.85 -15.81
N PHE A 154 -15.03 2.63 -14.75
CA PHE A 154 -13.86 3.51 -14.63
C PHE A 154 -12.55 2.72 -14.76
N ASN A 155 -12.42 1.64 -13.97
CA ASN A 155 -11.25 0.76 -13.99
C ASN A 155 -11.04 0.10 -15.35
N ASN A 156 -12.11 -0.37 -16.01
CA ASN A 156 -12.03 -1.00 -17.33
C ASN A 156 -11.59 -0.02 -18.43
N LYS A 157 -12.07 1.22 -18.39
CA LYS A 157 -11.62 2.29 -19.29
C LYS A 157 -10.12 2.52 -19.19
N ILE A 158 -9.55 2.42 -17.98
CA ILE A 158 -8.10 2.55 -17.75
C ILE A 158 -7.37 1.26 -18.14
N ALA A 159 -7.90 0.09 -17.79
CA ALA A 159 -7.32 -1.21 -18.15
C ALA A 159 -7.15 -1.36 -19.66
N VAL A 160 -8.19 -1.06 -20.45
CA VAL A 160 -8.15 -1.08 -21.92
C VAL A 160 -7.13 -0.08 -22.45
N TYR A 161 -7.04 1.10 -21.85
CA TYR A 161 -6.08 2.13 -22.27
C TYR A 161 -4.63 1.70 -22.01
N LEU A 162 -4.36 1.10 -20.84
CA LEU A 162 -3.07 0.53 -20.47
C LEU A 162 -2.67 -0.65 -21.37
N GLN A 163 -3.62 -1.53 -21.72
CA GLN A 163 -3.37 -2.64 -22.64
C GLN A 163 -2.85 -2.16 -24.00
N ARG A 164 -3.41 -1.07 -24.54
CA ARG A 164 -2.94 -0.46 -25.80
C ARG A 164 -1.49 0.05 -25.71
N LYS A 165 -0.99 0.29 -24.50
CA LYS A 165 0.42 0.64 -24.21
C LYS A 165 1.28 -0.56 -23.80
N GLY A 166 0.76 -1.77 -23.93
CA GLY A 166 1.45 -3.00 -23.53
C GLY A 166 1.57 -3.19 -22.02
N LYS A 167 0.69 -2.57 -21.24
CA LYS A 167 0.66 -2.67 -19.77
C LYS A 167 -0.58 -3.44 -19.31
N ARG A 168 -0.42 -4.28 -18.28
CA ARG A 168 -1.52 -4.90 -17.54
C ARG A 168 -1.79 -4.11 -16.26
N MET A 169 -3.06 -3.80 -16.02
CA MET A 169 -3.48 -3.07 -14.84
C MET A 169 -3.41 -3.95 -13.59
N ILE A 170 -2.82 -3.41 -12.51
CA ILE A 170 -2.94 -3.94 -11.15
C ILE A 170 -3.81 -2.98 -10.34
N GLY A 171 -4.63 -3.49 -9.43
CA GLY A 171 -5.31 -2.65 -8.43
C GLY A 171 -5.64 -3.43 -7.17
N TRP A 172 -5.81 -2.71 -6.06
CA TRP A 172 -6.16 -3.29 -4.76
C TRP A 172 -7.49 -4.03 -4.81
N ASN A 173 -7.64 -5.10 -4.03
CA ASN A 173 -8.73 -6.08 -4.16
C ASN A 173 -10.15 -5.50 -4.09
N GLU A 174 -10.38 -4.30 -3.55
CA GLU A 174 -11.70 -3.66 -3.59
C GLU A 174 -12.27 -3.46 -5.00
N ILE A 175 -11.41 -3.36 -6.03
CA ILE A 175 -11.88 -3.27 -7.42
C ILE A 175 -12.76 -4.47 -7.81
N LEU A 176 -12.59 -5.63 -7.16
CA LEU A 176 -13.32 -6.86 -7.45
C LEU A 176 -14.83 -6.76 -7.13
N LYS A 177 -15.25 -5.77 -6.32
CA LYS A 177 -16.67 -5.52 -6.01
C LYS A 177 -17.51 -5.18 -7.23
N ALA A 178 -16.90 -4.61 -8.27
CA ALA A 178 -17.61 -4.24 -9.48
C ALA A 178 -18.06 -5.43 -10.33
N LYS A 179 -17.48 -6.63 -10.12
CA LYS A 179 -17.78 -7.92 -10.80
C LYS A 179 -17.71 -7.93 -12.34
N ASN A 180 -17.51 -6.80 -12.99
CA ASN A 180 -17.48 -6.60 -14.44
C ASN A 180 -16.08 -6.27 -14.99
N LEU A 181 -15.01 -6.57 -14.24
CA LEU A 181 -13.65 -6.19 -14.62
C LEU A 181 -13.11 -6.97 -15.83
N GLU A 182 -12.31 -6.28 -16.64
CA GLU A 182 -11.52 -6.88 -17.72
C GLU A 182 -10.67 -8.07 -17.24
N ASN A 183 -10.60 -9.13 -18.04
CA ASN A 183 -9.93 -10.37 -17.65
C ASN A 183 -8.41 -10.23 -17.44
N SER A 184 -7.78 -9.20 -18.04
CA SER A 184 -6.35 -8.98 -17.92
C SER A 184 -5.91 -8.41 -16.58
N VAL A 185 -6.87 -7.86 -15.82
CA VAL A 185 -6.62 -7.16 -14.55
C VAL A 185 -6.01 -8.11 -13.54
N ILE A 186 -5.11 -7.58 -12.72
CA ILE A 186 -4.50 -8.29 -11.60
C ILE A 186 -5.01 -7.62 -10.33
N ALA A 187 -5.51 -8.40 -9.39
CA ALA A 187 -5.91 -7.88 -8.09
C ALA A 187 -4.76 -8.00 -7.08
N GLU A 188 -4.59 -7.02 -6.21
CA GLU A 188 -3.64 -7.07 -5.11
C GLU A 188 -4.36 -7.13 -3.76
N TYR A 189 -4.14 -8.22 -3.01
CA TYR A 189 -4.95 -8.58 -1.86
C TYR A 189 -4.32 -8.13 -0.54
N TRP A 190 -4.87 -7.07 0.03
CA TRP A 190 -4.32 -6.44 1.23
C TRP A 190 -5.23 -6.52 2.46
N THR A 191 -6.55 -6.55 2.26
CA THR A 191 -7.54 -6.28 3.33
C THR A 191 -7.33 -7.13 4.59
N PRO A 192 -7.60 -6.59 5.80
CA PRO A 192 -7.31 -7.28 7.05
C PRO A 192 -8.21 -8.50 7.30
N THR A 193 -9.42 -8.51 6.72
CA THR A 193 -10.37 -9.62 6.78
C THR A 193 -10.28 -10.50 5.53
N ASN A 194 -10.86 -11.70 5.58
CA ASN A 194 -10.96 -12.50 4.38
C ASN A 194 -11.94 -11.85 3.40
N ASP A 195 -11.52 -11.69 2.16
CA ASP A 195 -12.30 -11.15 1.05
C ASP A 195 -12.70 -12.34 0.13
N PRO A 196 -13.98 -12.73 0.12
CA PRO A 196 -14.43 -13.85 -0.70
C PRO A 196 -14.28 -13.59 -2.20
N GLU A 197 -14.33 -12.33 -2.64
CA GLU A 197 -14.17 -11.95 -4.04
C GLU A 197 -12.78 -12.29 -4.58
N VAL A 198 -11.74 -12.23 -3.75
CA VAL A 198 -10.38 -12.68 -4.12
C VAL A 198 -10.34 -14.18 -4.39
N GLN A 199 -11.01 -14.98 -3.55
CA GLN A 199 -11.05 -16.43 -3.74
C GLN A 199 -11.83 -16.79 -5.01
N ASP A 200 -12.97 -16.14 -5.27
CA ASP A 200 -13.74 -16.30 -6.50
C ASP A 200 -12.92 -15.91 -7.74
N TYR A 201 -12.10 -14.87 -7.63
CA TYR A 201 -11.24 -14.38 -8.72
C TYR A 201 -10.13 -15.38 -9.06
N LEU A 202 -9.49 -15.96 -8.03
CA LEU A 202 -8.51 -17.03 -8.19
C LEU A 202 -9.14 -18.31 -8.78
N GLU A 203 -10.34 -18.69 -8.36
CA GLU A 203 -11.06 -19.86 -8.89
C GLU A 203 -11.46 -19.70 -10.37
N GLN A 204 -11.53 -18.47 -10.87
CA GLN A 204 -11.68 -18.15 -12.30
C GLN A 204 -10.34 -18.20 -13.07
N GLY A 205 -9.24 -18.60 -12.42
CA GLY A 205 -7.90 -18.62 -13.01
C GLY A 205 -7.26 -17.24 -13.19
N LYS A 206 -7.82 -16.20 -12.56
CA LYS A 206 -7.34 -14.82 -12.68
C LYS A 206 -6.22 -14.53 -11.68
N ASN A 207 -5.43 -13.51 -11.99
CA ASN A 207 -4.18 -13.26 -11.28
C ASN A 207 -4.35 -12.42 -10.01
N VAL A 208 -3.67 -12.84 -8.93
CA VAL A 208 -3.66 -12.13 -7.65
C VAL A 208 -2.24 -12.04 -7.08
N ILE A 209 -1.88 -10.86 -6.57
CA ILE A 209 -0.69 -10.62 -5.73
C ILE A 209 -1.16 -10.56 -4.26
N ILE A 210 -0.42 -11.14 -3.33
CA ILE A 210 -0.82 -11.19 -1.92
C ILE A 210 0.00 -10.21 -1.07
N ALA A 211 -0.63 -9.12 -0.62
CA ALA A 211 -0.04 -8.08 0.21
C ALA A 211 -0.72 -7.98 1.59
N LYS A 212 -1.06 -9.13 2.18
CA LYS A 212 -1.94 -9.21 3.36
C LYS A 212 -1.50 -8.34 4.55
N HIS A 213 -2.38 -7.43 4.98
CA HIS A 213 -2.17 -6.51 6.10
C HIS A 213 -1.61 -7.17 7.36
N GLN A 214 -2.11 -8.35 7.74
CA GLN A 214 -1.71 -9.02 8.99
C GLN A 214 -0.30 -9.64 8.95
N ALA A 215 0.31 -9.79 7.78
CA ALA A 215 1.61 -10.42 7.61
C ALA A 215 2.67 -9.48 6.99
N PHE A 216 2.23 -8.61 6.08
CA PHE A 216 3.11 -7.93 5.14
C PHE A 216 3.05 -6.40 5.19
N TYR A 217 2.18 -5.81 6.02
CA TYR A 217 2.24 -4.37 6.30
C TYR A 217 3.36 -4.10 7.31
N PHE A 218 4.44 -3.45 6.85
CA PHE A 218 5.65 -3.21 7.63
C PHE A 218 5.63 -1.86 8.36
N ASP A 219 4.69 -0.98 8.06
CA ASP A 219 4.39 0.22 8.85
C ASP A 219 3.79 -0.13 10.23
N MET A 220 3.07 -1.26 10.32
CA MET A 220 2.52 -1.77 11.57
C MET A 220 3.61 -2.10 12.60
N PRO A 221 3.35 -1.92 13.92
CA PRO A 221 4.32 -2.25 14.96
C PRO A 221 4.60 -3.75 15.02
N TYR A 222 5.80 -4.14 15.44
CA TYR A 222 6.18 -5.53 15.72
C TYR A 222 5.31 -6.17 16.80
N ALA A 223 4.71 -5.36 17.69
CA ALA A 223 3.69 -5.83 18.62
C ALA A 223 2.46 -6.44 17.92
N GLN A 224 2.12 -5.96 16.72
CA GLN A 224 1.03 -6.44 15.89
C GLN A 224 1.54 -7.44 14.86
N ASN A 225 2.33 -6.97 13.89
CA ASN A 225 2.92 -7.75 12.81
C ASN A 225 4.32 -8.20 13.21
N ARG A 226 4.38 -9.25 14.03
CA ARG A 226 5.65 -9.85 14.50
C ARG A 226 6.45 -10.42 13.34
N LEU A 227 7.77 -10.51 13.51
CA LEU A 227 8.64 -11.18 12.54
C LEU A 227 8.20 -12.63 12.25
N ARG A 228 7.80 -13.36 13.30
CA ARG A 228 7.27 -14.72 13.14
C ARG A 228 5.95 -14.76 12.39
N THR A 229 5.07 -13.77 12.57
CA THR A 229 3.80 -13.72 11.84
C THR A 229 4.07 -13.61 10.33
N THR A 230 4.98 -12.74 9.91
CA THR A 230 5.43 -12.63 8.51
C THR A 230 6.03 -13.95 8.01
N TYR A 231 6.96 -14.55 8.77
CA TYR A 231 7.65 -15.77 8.34
C TYR A 231 6.73 -17.00 8.25
N GLU A 232 5.76 -17.13 9.16
CA GLU A 232 4.82 -18.27 9.21
C GLU A 232 3.58 -18.04 8.33
N PHE A 233 3.62 -17.06 7.43
CA PHE A 233 2.56 -16.82 6.44
C PHE A 233 2.38 -18.04 5.54
N THR A 234 1.14 -18.49 5.38
CA THR A 234 0.71 -19.45 4.37
C THR A 234 -0.57 -18.91 3.74
N PRO A 235 -0.81 -19.11 2.44
CA PRO A 235 -2.05 -18.67 1.80
C PRO A 235 -3.31 -19.13 2.54
N GLU A 236 -3.36 -20.36 3.04
CA GLU A 236 -4.55 -20.94 3.68
C GLU A 236 -4.94 -20.24 4.97
N LYS A 237 -3.96 -19.79 5.76
CA LYS A 237 -4.22 -19.01 6.98
C LYS A 237 -5.00 -17.73 6.71
N TYR A 238 -4.95 -17.25 5.48
CA TYR A 238 -5.58 -16.00 5.04
C TYR A 238 -6.69 -16.23 4.01
N GLY A 239 -7.26 -17.44 4.01
CA GLY A 239 -8.43 -17.78 3.21
C GLY A 239 -8.15 -18.04 1.73
N ILE A 240 -6.89 -18.22 1.35
CA ILE A 240 -6.47 -18.48 -0.03
C ILE A 240 -6.08 -19.95 -0.15
N LYS A 241 -6.70 -20.70 -1.05
CA LYS A 241 -6.30 -22.09 -1.30
C LYS A 241 -4.92 -22.10 -1.99
N ALA A 242 -3.90 -22.76 -1.42
CA ALA A 242 -2.49 -22.57 -1.80
C ALA A 242 -2.04 -23.08 -3.18
N ALA A 243 -2.94 -23.67 -3.98
CA ALA A 243 -2.61 -24.28 -5.27
C ALA A 243 -3.38 -23.65 -6.44
N GLN A 244 -3.54 -22.33 -6.43
CA GLN A 244 -4.20 -21.62 -7.54
C GLN A 244 -3.13 -21.06 -8.49
N GLU A 245 -3.17 -21.46 -9.76
CA GLU A 245 -2.26 -20.99 -10.83
C GLU A 245 -2.23 -19.46 -10.95
N GLY A 246 -3.30 -18.78 -10.54
CA GLY A 246 -3.41 -17.32 -10.54
C GLY A 246 -2.56 -16.59 -9.48
N ASN A 247 -2.05 -17.27 -8.45
CA ASN A 247 -1.25 -16.61 -7.41
C ASN A 247 0.14 -16.21 -7.94
N MET A 248 0.38 -14.90 -8.07
CA MET A 248 1.61 -14.33 -8.61
C MET A 248 2.73 -14.17 -7.59
N GLY A 249 2.45 -14.34 -6.30
CA GLY A 249 3.42 -14.19 -5.22
C GLY A 249 2.94 -13.32 -4.07
N VAL A 250 3.90 -12.83 -3.28
CA VAL A 250 3.66 -12.01 -2.09
C VAL A 250 4.40 -10.68 -2.18
N GLU A 251 3.82 -9.64 -1.61
CA GLU A 251 4.41 -8.31 -1.50
C GLU A 251 4.38 -7.81 -0.06
N GLY A 252 5.42 -7.08 0.36
CA GLY A 252 5.49 -6.36 1.63
C GLY A 252 5.43 -4.86 1.42
N THR A 253 4.45 -4.21 2.04
CA THR A 253 4.19 -2.78 1.89
C THR A 253 4.73 -1.99 3.08
N LEU A 254 5.17 -0.76 2.83
CA LEU A 254 5.58 0.19 3.86
C LEU A 254 4.88 1.52 3.61
N TRP A 255 3.72 1.70 4.23
CA TRP A 255 3.05 3.00 4.29
C TRP A 255 3.83 3.97 5.19
N THR A 256 3.87 5.25 4.81
CA THR A 256 4.83 6.22 5.37
C THR A 256 4.22 7.34 6.18
N GLU A 257 2.97 7.23 6.62
CA GLU A 257 2.29 8.23 7.47
C GLU A 257 3.10 8.54 8.74
N TRP A 258 3.70 7.49 9.33
CA TRP A 258 4.49 7.58 10.57
C TRP A 258 5.96 7.16 10.39
N VAL A 259 6.48 7.29 9.16
CA VAL A 259 7.84 6.90 8.77
C VAL A 259 8.50 8.06 8.03
N SER A 260 9.12 8.96 8.79
CA SER A 260 9.68 10.23 8.29
C SER A 260 11.21 10.29 8.24
N SER A 261 11.91 9.18 8.51
CA SER A 261 13.38 9.14 8.45
C SER A 261 13.90 7.78 7.97
N ASP A 262 15.11 7.76 7.42
CA ASP A 262 15.78 6.55 6.96
C ASP A 262 15.94 5.52 8.07
N GLU A 263 16.31 5.95 9.29
CA GLU A 263 16.43 5.02 10.42
C GLU A 263 15.11 4.35 10.77
N ARG A 264 14.00 5.09 10.60
CA ARG A 264 12.66 4.56 10.80
C ARG A 264 12.27 3.59 9.68
N ILE A 265 12.62 3.88 8.42
CA ILE A 265 12.47 2.94 7.29
C ILE A 265 13.21 1.64 7.60
N TRP A 266 14.49 1.72 7.97
CA TRP A 266 15.31 0.54 8.29
C TRP A 266 14.76 -0.26 9.46
N PHE A 267 14.28 0.42 10.51
CA PHE A 267 13.65 -0.24 11.65
C PHE A 267 12.40 -1.02 11.24
N GLN A 268 11.58 -0.46 10.35
CA GLN A 268 10.34 -1.09 9.91
C GLN A 268 10.60 -2.27 8.98
N LEU A 269 11.47 -2.09 7.99
CA LEU A 269 11.76 -3.13 7.00
C LEU A 269 12.57 -4.27 7.59
N PHE A 270 13.61 -4.00 8.38
CA PHE A 270 14.55 -5.02 8.81
C PHE A 270 14.27 -5.50 10.25
N PRO A 271 14.05 -6.81 10.49
CA PRO A 271 14.31 -7.92 9.56
C PRO A 271 13.09 -8.57 8.90
N ARG A 272 11.93 -7.88 8.84
CA ARG A 272 10.73 -8.45 8.21
C ARG A 272 10.92 -8.71 6.71
N MET A 273 11.74 -7.90 6.05
CA MET A 273 12.15 -8.12 4.67
C MET A 273 12.85 -9.47 4.48
N GLN A 274 13.71 -9.91 5.41
CA GLN A 274 14.33 -11.24 5.32
C GLN A 274 13.32 -12.37 5.49
N ALA A 275 12.30 -12.18 6.35
CA ALA A 275 11.23 -13.15 6.48
C ALA A 275 10.38 -13.22 5.20
N LEU A 276 10.00 -12.08 4.63
CA LEU A 276 9.30 -12.00 3.36
C LEU A 276 10.08 -12.63 2.22
N SER A 277 11.37 -12.35 2.08
CA SER A 277 12.21 -12.97 1.04
C SER A 277 12.22 -14.49 1.15
N GLU A 278 12.27 -15.05 2.36
CA GLU A 278 12.23 -16.51 2.54
C GLU A 278 10.84 -17.09 2.27
N VAL A 279 9.77 -16.35 2.59
CA VAL A 279 8.39 -16.71 2.27
C VAL A 279 8.16 -16.72 0.76
N ALA A 280 8.71 -15.75 0.03
CA ALA A 280 8.56 -15.63 -1.41
C ALA A 280 9.41 -16.64 -2.21
N TRP A 281 10.52 -17.14 -1.63
CA TRP A 281 11.50 -17.96 -2.36
C TRP A 281 11.51 -19.44 -1.97
N THR A 282 11.38 -19.75 -0.68
CA THR A 282 11.60 -21.11 -0.16
C THR A 282 10.28 -21.88 -0.09
N ASP A 283 10.28 -23.12 -0.58
CA ASP A 283 9.14 -24.04 -0.43
C ASP A 283 8.67 -24.07 1.04
N GLU A 284 7.37 -23.90 1.24
CA GLU A 284 6.75 -23.83 2.56
C GLU A 284 7.19 -24.98 3.49
N LYS A 285 7.32 -26.20 2.97
CA LYS A 285 7.67 -27.41 3.73
C LYS A 285 9.08 -27.36 4.32
N LEU A 286 9.97 -26.57 3.72
CA LEU A 286 11.36 -26.40 4.15
C LEU A 286 11.54 -25.26 5.16
N ARG A 287 10.51 -24.43 5.37
CA ARG A 287 10.61 -23.25 6.23
C ARG A 287 10.47 -23.65 7.70
N HIS A 288 11.52 -23.38 8.47
CA HIS A 288 11.51 -23.59 9.92
C HIS A 288 11.94 -22.34 10.70
N TYR A 289 11.01 -21.73 11.45
CA TYR A 289 11.25 -20.45 12.12
C TYR A 289 12.49 -20.43 13.04
N ARG A 290 12.73 -21.54 13.76
CA ARG A 290 13.90 -21.65 14.66
C ARG A 290 15.21 -21.61 13.90
N ASP A 291 15.26 -22.23 12.72
CA ASP A 291 16.44 -22.20 11.85
C ASP A 291 16.63 -20.82 11.21
N PHE A 292 15.55 -20.26 10.64
CA PHE A 292 15.53 -18.88 10.12
C PHE A 292 16.07 -17.87 11.14
N ALA A 293 15.57 -17.89 12.37
CA ALA A 293 16.02 -16.97 13.41
C ALA A 293 17.51 -17.14 13.76
N LYS A 294 18.09 -18.35 13.60
CA LYS A 294 19.54 -18.58 13.77
C LYS A 294 20.34 -18.04 12.58
N ARG A 295 19.86 -18.20 11.34
CA ARG A 295 20.50 -17.63 10.14
C ARG A 295 20.44 -16.11 10.15
N LEU A 296 19.28 -15.54 10.44
CA LEU A 296 19.09 -14.09 10.54
C LEU A 296 19.99 -13.45 11.60
N LYS A 297 20.16 -14.07 12.77
CA LYS A 297 21.11 -13.58 13.79
C LYS A 297 22.55 -13.51 13.30
N ARG A 298 22.96 -14.43 12.41
CA ARG A 298 24.29 -14.43 11.79
C ARG A 298 24.44 -13.32 10.74
N MET A 299 23.34 -12.78 10.21
CA MET A 299 23.35 -11.63 9.29
C MET A 299 23.42 -10.28 9.99
N LEU A 300 23.07 -10.19 11.28
CA LEU A 300 23.03 -8.90 11.99
C LEU A 300 24.37 -8.13 11.99
N PRO A 301 25.55 -8.77 12.11
CA PRO A 301 26.82 -8.06 11.97
C PRO A 301 27.02 -7.41 10.59
N LEU A 302 26.44 -7.98 9.53
CA LEU A 302 26.44 -7.36 8.20
C LEU A 302 25.55 -6.11 8.19
N PHE A 303 24.36 -6.19 8.79
CA PHE A 303 23.48 -5.01 8.91
C PHE A 303 24.14 -3.89 9.73
N ASP A 304 24.85 -4.24 10.80
CA ASP A 304 25.63 -3.29 11.59
C ASP A 304 26.72 -2.61 10.74
N LYS A 305 27.46 -3.37 9.93
CA LYS A 305 28.48 -2.84 9.00
C LYS A 305 27.88 -1.96 7.90
N MET A 306 26.66 -2.25 7.46
CA MET A 306 25.93 -1.45 6.48
C MET A 306 25.26 -0.21 7.09
N GLY A 307 25.32 -0.03 8.42
CA GLY A 307 24.69 1.09 9.10
C GLY A 307 23.16 0.99 9.19
N LEU A 308 22.58 -0.19 9.02
CA LEU A 308 21.12 -0.37 9.01
C LEU A 308 20.55 -0.37 10.44
N GLY A 309 19.63 0.55 10.74
CA GLY A 309 18.95 0.67 12.03
C GLY A 309 17.84 -0.36 12.27
N TYR A 310 18.13 -1.66 12.19
CA TYR A 310 17.12 -2.73 12.24
C TYR A 310 16.45 -2.91 13.63
N CYS A 311 15.26 -3.52 13.64
CA CYS A 311 14.53 -3.87 14.85
C CYS A 311 15.31 -4.86 15.74
N PRO A 312 15.54 -4.56 17.04
CA PRO A 312 16.31 -5.44 17.93
C PRO A 312 15.69 -6.83 18.11
N VAL A 313 16.56 -7.85 18.26
CA VAL A 313 16.17 -9.27 18.47
C VAL A 313 15.13 -9.45 19.58
N SER A 314 15.21 -8.67 20.66
CA SER A 314 14.29 -8.74 21.80
C SER A 314 12.87 -8.28 21.48
N MET A 315 12.67 -7.60 20.35
CA MET A 315 11.39 -7.03 19.93
C MET A 315 10.72 -7.84 18.81
N TRP A 316 11.46 -8.66 18.06
CA TRP A 316 10.95 -9.42 16.91
C TRP A 316 9.64 -10.16 17.17
N ASN A 317 9.52 -10.78 18.35
CA ASN A 317 8.37 -11.60 18.73
C ASN A 317 8.04 -11.42 20.21
N ALA A 318 7.55 -10.23 20.59
CA ALA A 318 7.03 -10.03 21.93
C ALA A 318 6.05 -11.17 22.31
N LYS A 319 6.35 -11.91 23.38
CA LYS A 319 5.56 -13.09 23.77
C LYS A 319 4.34 -12.75 24.63
N ASN A 320 4.42 -11.68 25.42
CA ASN A 320 3.39 -11.33 26.40
C ASN A 320 2.23 -10.58 25.71
N PRO A 321 1.00 -11.15 25.68
CA PRO A 321 -0.13 -10.55 24.98
C PRO A 321 -0.57 -9.21 25.58
N PHE A 322 -0.54 -9.04 26.90
CA PHE A 322 -0.88 -7.77 27.55
C PHE A 322 0.10 -6.65 27.18
N LYS A 323 1.41 -6.95 27.16
CA LYS A 323 2.42 -5.98 26.72
C LYS A 323 2.22 -5.60 25.26
N ARG A 324 1.91 -6.57 24.38
CA ARG A 324 1.59 -6.30 22.98
C ARG A 324 0.36 -5.41 22.85
N ALA A 325 -0.73 -5.75 23.52
CA ALA A 325 -1.96 -4.95 23.51
C ALA A 325 -1.71 -3.51 23.98
N LYS A 326 -0.94 -3.33 25.06
CA LYS A 326 -0.54 -2.00 25.54
C LYS A 326 0.30 -1.24 24.50
N THR A 327 1.26 -1.90 23.84
CA THR A 327 2.07 -1.28 22.79
C THR A 327 1.23 -0.92 21.57
N MET A 328 0.33 -1.79 21.11
CA MET A 328 -0.59 -1.50 20.00
C MET A 328 -1.51 -0.33 20.35
N HIS A 329 -2.12 -0.33 21.54
CA HIS A 329 -2.94 0.80 21.99
C HIS A 329 -2.15 2.12 21.99
N ALA A 330 -0.92 2.11 22.50
CA ALA A 330 -0.06 3.29 22.48
C ALA A 330 0.33 3.72 21.06
N PHE A 331 0.62 2.76 20.16
CA PHE A 331 0.89 3.04 18.75
C PHE A 331 -0.29 3.77 18.10
N TYR A 332 -1.51 3.24 18.23
CA TYR A 332 -2.69 3.81 17.58
C TYR A 332 -3.18 5.12 18.21
N LYS A 333 -3.07 5.27 19.53
CA LYS A 333 -3.71 6.39 20.26
C LYS A 333 -2.75 7.46 20.76
N LYS A 334 -1.45 7.20 20.81
CA LYS A 334 -0.50 8.10 21.49
C LYS A 334 0.70 8.46 20.61
N ASN A 335 1.47 7.46 20.21
CA ASN A 335 2.74 7.66 19.52
C ASN A 335 3.12 6.40 18.72
N ALA A 336 3.04 6.49 17.40
CA ALA A 336 3.41 5.48 16.42
C ALA A 336 4.92 5.15 16.46
N HIS A 337 5.76 6.06 16.97
CA HIS A 337 7.20 5.86 17.14
C HIS A 337 7.57 5.09 18.42
N ILE A 338 6.60 4.65 19.24
CA ILE A 338 6.88 4.02 20.54
C ILE A 338 7.90 2.87 20.48
N GLU A 339 7.80 2.00 19.49
CA GLU A 339 8.73 0.88 19.33
C GLU A 339 10.09 1.33 18.79
N PHE A 340 10.12 2.26 17.84
CA PHE A 340 11.36 2.81 17.31
C PHE A 340 12.16 3.55 18.40
N ASN A 341 11.51 4.40 19.19
CA ASN A 341 12.15 5.10 20.30
C ASN A 341 12.77 4.12 21.30
N ARG A 342 12.07 3.01 21.57
CA ARG A 342 12.61 1.93 22.41
C ARG A 342 13.81 1.23 21.76
N ALA A 343 13.76 0.98 20.45
CA ALA A 343 14.86 0.37 19.71
C ALA A 343 16.12 1.23 19.71
N VAL A 344 15.98 2.54 19.48
CA VAL A 344 17.09 3.51 19.56
C VAL A 344 17.75 3.48 20.94
N LEU A 345 16.96 3.44 22.02
CA LEU A 345 17.49 3.32 23.39
C LEU A 345 18.25 2.00 23.62
N ILE A 346 17.76 0.88 23.07
CA ILE A 346 18.44 -0.42 23.16
C ILE A 346 19.78 -0.39 22.42
N GLN A 347 19.81 0.19 21.22
CA GLN A 347 21.03 0.29 20.42
C GLN A 347 22.07 1.23 21.08
N LYS A 348 21.66 2.39 21.60
CA LYS A 348 22.55 3.28 22.37
C LYS A 348 23.21 2.55 23.54
N ARG A 349 22.43 1.80 24.34
CA ARG A 349 22.97 1.03 25.48
C ARG A 349 23.97 -0.06 25.10
N ARG A 350 23.92 -0.59 23.87
CA ARG A 350 24.92 -1.55 23.39
C ARG A 350 26.26 -0.88 23.08
N ARG A 351 26.24 0.35 22.55
CA ARG A 351 27.44 1.13 22.23
C ARG A 351 28.24 1.57 23.45
N TYR A 352 27.59 1.76 24.61
CA TYR A 352 28.26 2.13 25.88
C TYR A 352 28.69 0.95 26.76
N LYS A 353 28.49 -0.29 26.30
CA LYS A 353 28.91 -1.52 27.03
C LYS A 353 30.21 -2.13 26.51
N PHE A 354 30.82 -1.48 25.52
CA PHE A 354 32.18 -1.65 25.05
C PHE A 354 32.88 -0.30 25.21
#